data_AF-A0AA42WSZ9-F1
#
_entry.id   AF-A0AA42WSZ9-F1
#
_cell.length_a   1.000
_cell.length_b   1.000
_cell.length_c   1.000
_cell.angle_alpha   90.00
_cell.angle_beta   90.00
_cell.angle_gamma   90.00
#
_symmetry.space_group_name_H-M   'P 1'
#
loop_
_entity.id
_entity.type
_entity.pdbx_description
1 polymer ?
#
loop_
_entity_poly.entity_id
_entity_poly.type
_entity_poly.pdbx_seq_one_letter_code
_entity_poly.pdbx_strand_id
1 'polypeptide(L)'
;MYENWWPDLLAHIPEECPWAASDVVVAEIRGFDDPSVPGVRFMWSALVPVAQLEALGGRLRAFGHEVESSGRPSPLLNGPQSLNPRFWIGTYLEGKDGAPSVREDYEPLILGWTSNNQTAMVLDPRFAMTYGLMPRVHVDGATRWDNPAEPEFDVASVDKPSLYADLRYDDMRAVVSRDYLQDYLSLREMALVQVFYEIRHGLTDKAAELALGTSQQLNEHLLTREIDVQRRREGGYCAQVWGARHVAGPGDFPISVNPLETQGLVWPGNPTPVTSRIADRFRPRDYIYVRDTVLGAYEGRPGFHVHPESGGVGYQNQWNVGPASRIGRDLIQLEIRKLYGGTPHRVVQHWHGYAVAATAEQLSAEARKVPNVGTRAKALTHGIADVGERLSALAARFGIEVSGEEFVKLDRTWLDYHGWWQGLHVEPVARHIPLDMTRSAFLARCLDLDKLVVECLAERYLRLFVRAFGPQTDKIDKLRGLKLLDRTICFCQIGHEAGLSVWDSAEEIVSRFEAAGTAVGRPIDKLFALSDLRQVAGHRKEDMDGLIAGALERFGLDLAAARGGWGHVMDTLYDQLADQLATVVRLLDDCLSEG
;
A
#
# COMPACT_ATOMS: atom_id res chain seq x y z
N MET A 1 -20.72 -29.22 35.59
CA MET A 1 -19.64 -28.22 35.42
C MET A 1 -20.26 -26.84 35.17
N TYR A 2 -19.57 -25.72 35.40
CA TYR A 2 -20.13 -24.39 35.08
C TYR A 2 -20.07 -24.12 33.57
N GLU A 3 -21.04 -23.39 33.01
CA GLU A 3 -21.09 -23.05 31.57
C GLU A 3 -19.83 -22.31 31.06
N ASN A 4 -19.08 -21.67 31.96
CA ASN A 4 -17.85 -20.93 31.64
C ASN A 4 -16.57 -21.73 31.82
N TRP A 5 -16.65 -23.03 32.10
CA TRP A 5 -15.46 -23.85 32.30
C TRP A 5 -14.74 -24.14 30.98
N TRP A 6 -13.40 -24.14 31.03
CA TRP A 6 -12.49 -24.50 29.95
C TRP A 6 -11.24 -25.20 30.53
N PRO A 7 -10.67 -26.20 29.83
CA PRO A 7 -9.34 -26.71 30.14
C PRO A 7 -8.28 -25.64 29.82
N ASP A 8 -7.15 -25.63 30.54
CA ASP A 8 -6.09 -24.63 30.37
C ASP A 8 -5.58 -24.59 28.92
N LEU A 9 -5.52 -25.77 28.26
CA LEU A 9 -5.11 -25.90 26.87
C LEU A 9 -6.01 -25.14 25.87
N LEU A 10 -7.28 -24.90 26.22
CA LEU A 10 -8.28 -24.23 25.37
C LEU A 10 -8.79 -22.91 25.97
N ALA A 11 -8.19 -22.44 27.06
CA ALA A 11 -8.64 -21.25 27.80
C ALA A 11 -8.55 -19.94 27.01
N HIS A 12 -7.80 -19.92 25.90
CA HIS A 12 -7.66 -18.77 25.01
C HIS A 12 -8.92 -18.53 24.13
N ILE A 13 -9.68 -19.58 23.80
CA ILE A 13 -10.86 -19.49 22.93
C ILE A 13 -11.91 -18.48 23.42
N PRO A 14 -12.32 -18.48 24.71
CA PRO A 14 -13.28 -17.50 25.21
C PRO A 14 -12.74 -16.06 25.29
N GLU A 15 -11.43 -15.84 25.25
CA GLU A 15 -10.82 -14.51 25.27
C GLU A 15 -10.79 -13.85 23.89
N GLU A 16 -11.04 -14.62 22.83
CA GLU A 16 -11.07 -14.11 21.47
C GLU A 16 -12.27 -13.17 21.25
N CYS A 17 -12.00 -12.02 20.62
CA CYS A 17 -13.03 -11.09 20.16
C CYS A 17 -12.92 -10.90 18.64
N PRO A 18 -13.46 -11.82 17.82
CA PRO A 18 -13.28 -11.79 16.36
C PRO A 18 -13.80 -10.52 15.70
N TRP A 19 -14.79 -9.87 16.31
CA TRP A 19 -15.40 -8.64 15.80
C TRP A 19 -14.63 -7.35 16.11
N ALA A 20 -13.60 -7.42 16.98
CA ALA A 20 -12.83 -6.24 17.36
C ALA A 20 -11.93 -5.72 16.23
N ALA A 21 -11.48 -6.62 15.34
CA ALA A 21 -10.63 -6.27 14.21
C ALA A 21 -11.43 -5.60 13.07
N SER A 22 -10.73 -4.79 12.26
CA SER A 22 -11.29 -4.26 11.00
C SER A 22 -11.50 -5.36 9.97
N ASP A 23 -10.67 -6.40 10.00
CA ASP A 23 -10.76 -7.57 9.13
C ASP A 23 -11.09 -8.78 9.99
N VAL A 24 -12.29 -9.32 9.78
CA VAL A 24 -12.85 -10.41 10.58
C VAL A 24 -12.44 -11.72 9.95
N VAL A 25 -11.79 -12.60 10.71
CA VAL A 25 -11.53 -13.98 10.28
C VAL A 25 -12.86 -14.73 10.24
N VAL A 26 -13.28 -15.17 9.05
CA VAL A 26 -14.57 -15.83 8.83
C VAL A 26 -14.45 -17.32 8.52
N ALA A 27 -13.25 -17.79 8.19
CA ALA A 27 -12.89 -19.20 8.21
C ALA A 27 -11.39 -19.36 8.45
N GLU A 28 -10.97 -20.46 9.07
CA GLU A 28 -9.57 -20.75 9.37
C GLU A 28 -9.32 -22.25 9.45
N ILE A 29 -8.21 -22.69 8.87
CA ILE A 29 -7.50 -23.91 9.23
C ILE A 29 -6.17 -23.45 9.79
N ARG A 30 -5.86 -23.87 11.02
CA ARG A 30 -4.61 -23.49 11.67
C ARG A 30 -3.93 -24.69 12.29
N GLY A 31 -2.72 -24.96 11.83
CA GLY A 31 -1.79 -25.88 12.47
C GLY A 31 -1.08 -25.17 13.62
N PHE A 32 -0.93 -25.85 14.74
CA PHE A 32 -0.15 -25.33 15.86
C PHE A 32 1.06 -26.20 16.09
N ASP A 33 2.22 -25.66 15.69
CA ASP A 33 3.51 -26.34 15.76
C ASP A 33 4.28 -26.07 17.06
N ASP A 34 3.67 -25.39 18.03
CA ASP A 34 4.28 -25.21 19.35
C ASP A 34 4.55 -26.59 19.96
N PRO A 35 5.82 -26.97 20.23
CA PRO A 35 6.14 -28.26 20.79
C PRO A 35 5.51 -28.52 22.16
N SER A 36 5.15 -27.46 22.88
CA SER A 36 4.53 -27.55 24.20
C SER A 36 3.02 -27.78 24.14
N VAL A 37 2.35 -27.26 23.11
CA VAL A 37 0.89 -27.33 22.94
C VAL A 37 0.43 -27.58 21.49
N PRO A 38 0.88 -28.68 20.83
CA PRO A 38 0.56 -28.90 19.43
C PRO A 38 -0.93 -29.19 19.23
N GLY A 39 -1.42 -28.92 18.02
CA GLY A 39 -2.84 -29.05 17.74
C GLY A 39 -3.26 -28.58 16.36
N VAL A 40 -4.57 -28.61 16.12
CA VAL A 40 -5.18 -28.04 14.93
C VAL A 40 -6.52 -27.40 15.28
N ARG A 41 -6.85 -26.30 14.60
CA ARG A 41 -8.16 -25.66 14.62
C ARG A 41 -8.75 -25.66 13.22
N PHE A 42 -10.05 -25.90 13.19
CA PHE A 42 -10.92 -25.70 12.04
C PHE A 42 -12.04 -24.76 12.45
N MET A 43 -12.34 -23.76 11.62
CA MET A 43 -13.37 -22.77 11.89
C MET A 43 -14.01 -22.28 10.60
N TRP A 44 -15.34 -22.15 10.61
CA TRP A 44 -16.12 -21.53 9.53
C TRP A 44 -17.22 -20.65 10.11
N SER A 45 -17.76 -19.76 9.28
CA SER A 45 -18.89 -18.91 9.65
C SER A 45 -20.16 -19.32 8.91
N ALA A 46 -21.21 -19.58 9.69
CA ALA A 46 -22.58 -19.72 9.24
C ALA A 46 -23.32 -18.39 9.28
N LEU A 47 -24.14 -18.15 8.28
CA LEU A 47 -25.13 -17.07 8.23
C LEU A 47 -26.47 -17.63 8.68
N VAL A 48 -26.94 -17.16 9.83
CA VAL A 48 -28.11 -17.68 10.53
C VAL A 48 -29.16 -16.57 10.61
N PRO A 49 -30.40 -16.76 10.12
CA PRO A 49 -31.46 -15.76 10.29
C PRO A 49 -31.64 -15.42 11.77
N VAL A 50 -31.76 -14.13 12.12
CA VAL A 50 -31.82 -13.70 13.52
C VAL A 50 -32.94 -14.40 14.29
N ALA A 51 -34.12 -14.52 13.69
CA ALA A 51 -35.26 -15.23 14.29
C ALA A 51 -34.97 -16.71 14.60
N GLN A 52 -34.17 -17.38 13.75
CA GLN A 52 -33.77 -18.77 13.97
C GLN A 52 -32.69 -18.87 15.05
N LEU A 53 -31.72 -17.95 15.07
CA LEU A 53 -30.72 -17.87 16.14
C LEU A 53 -31.37 -17.65 17.51
N GLU A 54 -32.37 -16.78 17.60
CA GLU A 54 -33.15 -16.56 18.83
C GLU A 54 -33.92 -17.82 19.26
N ALA A 55 -34.52 -18.54 18.30
CA ALA A 55 -35.24 -19.79 18.56
C ALA A 55 -34.34 -20.91 19.12
N LEU A 56 -33.03 -20.87 18.83
CA LEU A 56 -32.05 -21.79 19.43
C LEU A 56 -31.91 -21.57 20.94
N GLY A 57 -32.18 -20.36 21.45
CA GLY A 57 -32.12 -20.04 22.87
C GLY A 57 -30.72 -20.28 23.48
N GLY A 58 -29.66 -20.00 22.71
CA GLY A 58 -28.27 -20.19 23.13
C GLY A 58 -27.72 -21.62 22.97
N ARG A 59 -28.50 -22.58 22.45
CA ARG A 59 -28.08 -23.97 22.19
C ARG A 59 -27.21 -24.10 20.95
N LEU A 60 -26.07 -23.42 20.94
CA LEU A 60 -25.16 -23.37 19.80
C LEU A 60 -24.32 -24.66 19.63
N ARG A 61 -24.29 -25.57 20.62
CA ARG A 61 -23.65 -26.89 20.46
C ARG A 61 -24.27 -27.71 19.32
N ALA A 62 -25.52 -27.41 18.94
CA ALA A 62 -26.20 -28.13 17.85
C ALA A 62 -25.52 -27.95 16.49
N PHE A 63 -24.65 -26.97 16.31
CA PHE A 63 -23.95 -26.75 15.05
C PHE A 63 -22.87 -27.81 14.79
N GLY A 64 -22.82 -28.29 13.55
CA GLY A 64 -21.64 -28.95 13.00
C GLY A 64 -20.45 -27.99 12.94
N HIS A 65 -19.25 -28.54 12.84
CA HIS A 65 -18.00 -27.79 12.93
C HIS A 65 -17.33 -27.51 11.57
N GLU A 66 -17.92 -28.00 10.47
CA GLU A 66 -17.37 -27.87 9.12
C GLU A 66 -18.46 -27.53 8.09
N VAL A 67 -18.02 -27.11 6.91
CA VAL A 67 -18.89 -26.96 5.74
C VAL A 67 -19.07 -28.32 5.08
N GLU A 68 -20.32 -28.77 5.00
CA GLU A 68 -20.71 -29.97 4.27
C GLU A 68 -21.01 -29.64 2.79
N SER A 69 -20.83 -30.60 1.88
CA SER A 69 -21.19 -30.41 0.47
C SER A 69 -21.68 -31.69 -0.24
N SER A 70 -22.58 -31.53 -1.22
CA SER A 70 -23.20 -32.61 -2.02
C SER A 70 -22.70 -32.69 -3.47
N GLY A 71 -21.71 -31.88 -3.84
CA GLY A 71 -21.29 -31.69 -5.23
C GLY A 71 -20.36 -32.77 -5.81
N ARG A 72 -19.88 -33.71 -4.99
CA ARG A 72 -18.89 -34.71 -5.43
C ARG A 72 -19.59 -35.94 -6.02
N PRO A 73 -19.24 -36.36 -7.26
CA PRO A 73 -19.61 -37.68 -7.75
C PRO A 73 -19.04 -38.76 -6.82
N SER A 74 -19.91 -39.45 -6.08
CA SER A 74 -19.52 -40.64 -5.32
C SER A 74 -19.95 -41.89 -6.10
N PRO A 75 -19.09 -42.92 -6.22
CA PRO A 75 -19.43 -44.18 -6.89
C PRO A 75 -20.67 -44.87 -6.33
N LEU A 76 -21.10 -44.52 -5.11
CA LEU A 76 -22.15 -45.20 -4.35
C LEU A 76 -23.46 -44.42 -4.22
N LEU A 77 -23.53 -43.15 -4.63
CA LEU A 77 -24.68 -42.28 -4.26
C LEU A 77 -25.40 -41.61 -5.44
N ASN A 78 -24.81 -41.56 -6.64
CA ASN A 78 -25.35 -40.69 -7.69
C ASN A 78 -25.82 -41.51 -8.92
N GLY A 79 -27.12 -41.79 -8.97
CA GLY A 79 -27.79 -42.10 -10.25
C GLY A 79 -27.74 -40.88 -11.19
N PRO A 80 -27.91 -41.05 -12.51
CA PRO A 80 -27.71 -40.02 -13.54
C PRO A 80 -28.62 -38.76 -13.46
N GLN A 81 -29.44 -38.58 -12.42
CA GLN A 81 -30.43 -37.50 -12.32
C GLN A 81 -30.47 -36.72 -11.00
N SER A 82 -29.46 -36.77 -10.12
CA SER A 82 -29.55 -36.07 -8.81
C SER A 82 -28.32 -35.27 -8.35
N LEU A 83 -27.38 -34.93 -9.24
CA LEU A 83 -26.25 -34.08 -8.84
C LEU A 83 -26.72 -32.62 -8.66
N ASN A 84 -26.97 -32.23 -7.42
CA ASN A 84 -27.23 -30.84 -7.02
C ASN A 84 -26.16 -30.40 -6.01
N PRO A 85 -25.03 -29.82 -6.46
CA PRO A 85 -23.99 -29.31 -5.57
C PRO A 85 -24.54 -28.22 -4.67
N ARG A 86 -24.47 -28.45 -3.36
CA ARG A 86 -24.83 -27.50 -2.32
C ARG A 86 -23.73 -27.47 -1.27
N PHE A 87 -23.64 -26.35 -0.57
CA PHE A 87 -22.79 -26.16 0.60
C PHE A 87 -23.68 -25.70 1.75
N TRP A 88 -23.46 -26.24 2.94
CA TRP A 88 -24.21 -25.85 4.14
C TRP A 88 -23.41 -26.14 5.41
N ILE A 89 -23.78 -25.48 6.50
CA ILE A 89 -23.39 -25.84 7.85
C ILE A 89 -24.62 -26.41 8.53
N GLY A 90 -24.58 -27.70 8.85
CA GLY A 90 -25.72 -28.40 9.44
C GLY A 90 -25.85 -28.12 10.93
N THR A 91 -27.08 -28.14 11.42
CA THR A 91 -27.38 -28.20 12.85
C THR A 91 -28.24 -29.41 13.17
N TYR A 92 -28.00 -29.99 14.33
CA TYR A 92 -28.69 -31.17 14.82
C TYR A 92 -29.31 -30.85 16.17
N LEU A 93 -30.57 -30.41 16.14
CA LEU A 93 -31.32 -30.12 17.35
C LEU A 93 -31.97 -31.41 17.86
N GLU A 94 -31.59 -31.84 19.05
CA GLU A 94 -32.30 -32.90 19.76
C GLU A 94 -33.73 -32.45 20.05
N GLY A 95 -34.71 -33.29 19.70
CA GLY A 95 -36.11 -33.02 19.99
C GLY A 95 -36.38 -33.09 21.50
N LYS A 96 -37.20 -32.16 22.00
CA LYS A 96 -37.67 -32.21 23.39
C LYS A 96 -38.69 -33.35 23.55
N ASP A 97 -38.69 -33.99 24.71
CA ASP A 97 -39.74 -34.92 25.15
C ASP A 97 -40.07 -36.05 24.16
N GLY A 98 -39.04 -36.60 23.49
CA GLY A 98 -39.20 -37.72 22.54
C GLY A 98 -39.58 -37.31 21.11
N ALA A 99 -39.59 -36.00 20.80
CA ALA A 99 -39.69 -35.53 19.43
C ALA A 99 -38.46 -35.93 18.59
N PRO A 100 -38.61 -36.16 17.27
CA PRO A 100 -37.47 -36.45 16.40
C PRO A 100 -36.52 -35.27 16.35
N SER A 101 -35.23 -35.55 16.14
CA SER A 101 -34.24 -34.50 15.92
C SER A 101 -34.57 -33.73 14.64
N VAL A 102 -34.40 -32.41 14.71
CA VAL A 102 -34.61 -31.51 13.57
C VAL A 102 -33.25 -31.11 13.03
N ARG A 103 -33.06 -31.31 11.72
CA ARG A 103 -31.89 -30.83 11.00
C ARG A 103 -32.23 -29.54 10.28
N GLU A 104 -31.46 -28.50 10.53
CA GLU A 104 -31.49 -27.25 9.76
C GLU A 104 -30.13 -27.01 9.11
N ASP A 105 -30.15 -26.54 7.87
CA ASP A 105 -28.96 -26.27 7.08
C ASP A 105 -28.81 -24.75 6.92
N TYR A 106 -27.69 -24.19 7.35
CA TYR A 106 -27.38 -22.76 7.24
C TYR A 106 -26.36 -22.49 6.14
N GLU A 107 -26.42 -21.26 5.59
CA GLU A 107 -25.52 -20.84 4.51
C GLU A 107 -24.12 -20.52 5.06
N PRO A 108 -23.04 -21.09 4.51
CA PRO A 108 -21.70 -20.67 4.89
C PRO A 108 -21.31 -19.37 4.16
N LEU A 109 -20.57 -18.48 4.84
CA LEU A 109 -19.98 -17.30 4.18
C LEU A 109 -18.77 -17.65 3.31
N ILE A 110 -18.06 -18.72 3.69
CA ILE A 110 -16.92 -19.28 2.97
C ILE A 110 -17.26 -20.71 2.60
N LEU A 111 -17.29 -20.99 1.30
CA LEU A 111 -17.46 -22.34 0.78
C LEU A 111 -16.18 -23.13 1.01
N GLY A 112 -16.29 -24.38 1.44
CA GLY A 112 -15.14 -25.25 1.71
C GLY A 112 -15.35 -26.65 1.14
N TRP A 113 -14.27 -27.26 0.64
CA TRP A 113 -14.26 -28.68 0.30
C TRP A 113 -12.85 -29.25 0.39
N THR A 114 -12.78 -30.56 0.59
CA THR A 114 -11.53 -31.32 0.62
C THR A 114 -11.47 -32.28 -0.55
N SER A 115 -10.31 -32.35 -1.19
CA SER A 115 -9.99 -33.33 -2.23
C SER A 115 -8.62 -33.93 -1.94
N ASN A 116 -8.58 -35.25 -1.73
CA ASN A 116 -7.40 -35.96 -1.26
C ASN A 116 -6.86 -35.36 0.05
N ASN A 117 -5.66 -34.77 0.02
CA ASN A 117 -5.01 -34.14 1.17
C ASN A 117 -4.97 -32.60 1.05
N GLN A 118 -5.84 -32.00 0.25
CA GLN A 118 -5.94 -30.55 0.10
C GLN A 118 -7.34 -30.06 0.45
N THR A 119 -7.40 -28.95 1.19
CA THR A 119 -8.64 -28.26 1.53
C THR A 119 -8.63 -26.87 0.91
N ALA A 120 -9.71 -26.54 0.19
CA ALA A 120 -9.90 -25.24 -0.42
C ALA A 120 -11.00 -24.46 0.31
N MET A 121 -10.86 -23.14 0.30
CA MET A 121 -11.86 -22.17 0.74
C MET A 121 -12.12 -21.20 -0.42
N VAL A 122 -13.37 -20.78 -0.58
CA VAL A 122 -13.78 -19.79 -1.59
C VAL A 122 -14.83 -18.88 -0.98
N LEU A 123 -14.71 -17.57 -1.22
CA LEU A 123 -15.72 -16.60 -0.81
C LEU A 123 -17.07 -16.91 -1.45
N ASP A 124 -18.15 -16.85 -0.67
CA ASP A 124 -19.50 -17.06 -1.21
C ASP A 124 -19.81 -16.04 -2.34
N PRO A 125 -20.24 -16.51 -3.53
CA PRO A 125 -20.54 -15.64 -4.65
C PRO A 125 -21.66 -14.64 -4.38
N ARG A 126 -22.58 -14.89 -3.44
CA ARG A 126 -23.66 -13.95 -3.14
C ARG A 126 -23.11 -12.74 -2.39
N PHE A 127 -22.20 -12.96 -1.46
CA PHE A 127 -21.47 -11.87 -0.80
C PHE A 127 -20.70 -11.03 -1.83
N ALA A 128 -19.90 -11.68 -2.68
CA ALA A 128 -19.11 -11.00 -3.71
C ALA A 128 -20.01 -10.20 -4.68
N MET A 129 -21.11 -10.80 -5.15
CA MET A 129 -22.05 -10.16 -6.07
C MET A 129 -22.79 -8.98 -5.44
N THR A 130 -23.14 -9.05 -4.15
CA THR A 130 -23.86 -7.97 -3.44
C THR A 130 -23.10 -6.64 -3.51
N TYR A 131 -21.77 -6.70 -3.46
CA TYR A 131 -20.89 -5.52 -3.51
C TYR A 131 -20.13 -5.36 -4.83
N GLY A 132 -20.42 -6.19 -5.84
CA GLY A 132 -19.71 -6.16 -7.12
C GLY A 132 -18.20 -6.43 -7.00
N LEU A 133 -17.78 -7.25 -6.03
CA LEU A 133 -16.36 -7.49 -5.77
C LEU A 133 -15.72 -8.32 -6.88
N MET A 134 -14.52 -7.90 -7.30
CA MET A 134 -13.75 -8.56 -8.37
C MET A 134 -12.57 -9.33 -7.79
N PRO A 135 -12.39 -10.62 -8.15
CA PRO A 135 -11.28 -11.43 -7.65
C PRO A 135 -9.97 -11.07 -8.35
N ARG A 136 -8.89 -11.06 -7.57
CA ARG A 136 -7.50 -10.87 -7.99
C ARG A 136 -6.64 -11.98 -7.37
N VAL A 137 -6.02 -12.78 -8.23
CA VAL A 137 -5.15 -13.90 -7.83
C VAL A 137 -3.72 -13.40 -7.62
N HIS A 138 -3.12 -13.78 -6.50
CA HIS A 138 -1.73 -13.47 -6.18
C HIS A 138 -0.78 -14.62 -6.55
N VAL A 139 0.52 -14.28 -6.67
CA VAL A 139 1.59 -15.23 -7.05
C VAL A 139 1.74 -16.37 -6.04
N ASP A 140 1.38 -16.13 -4.77
CA ASP A 140 1.39 -17.11 -3.68
C ASP A 140 0.18 -18.06 -3.69
N GLY A 141 -0.77 -17.86 -4.62
CA GLY A 141 -2.01 -18.65 -4.73
C GLY A 141 -3.17 -18.12 -3.89
N ALA A 142 -2.99 -17.04 -3.12
CA ALA A 142 -4.09 -16.38 -2.44
C ALA A 142 -5.02 -15.66 -3.43
N THR A 143 -6.29 -15.56 -3.08
CA THR A 143 -7.27 -14.77 -3.84
C THR A 143 -7.74 -13.60 -2.98
N ARG A 144 -7.75 -12.40 -3.55
CA ARG A 144 -8.27 -11.20 -2.90
C ARG A 144 -9.45 -10.66 -3.71
N TRP A 145 -10.39 -10.02 -3.05
CA TRP A 145 -11.58 -9.44 -3.67
C TRP A 145 -11.56 -7.94 -3.44
N ASP A 146 -11.52 -7.19 -4.53
CA ASP A 146 -11.48 -5.73 -4.53
C ASP A 146 -12.85 -5.17 -4.90
N ASN A 147 -13.22 -4.01 -4.35
CA ASN A 147 -14.34 -3.21 -4.84
C ASN A 147 -13.78 -2.20 -5.87
N PRO A 148 -14.02 -2.38 -7.18
CA PRO A 148 -13.54 -1.42 -8.17
C PRO A 148 -14.36 -0.12 -8.18
N ALA A 149 -15.64 -0.19 -7.75
CA ALA A 149 -16.56 0.94 -7.81
C ALA A 149 -16.28 1.99 -6.73
N GLU A 150 -16.00 1.54 -5.51
CA GLU A 150 -15.46 2.34 -4.42
C GLU A 150 -14.01 1.85 -4.24
N PRO A 151 -12.96 2.63 -4.55
CA PRO A 151 -11.57 2.20 -4.77
C PRO A 151 -10.88 1.54 -3.55
N GLU A 152 -11.40 0.39 -3.15
CA GLU A 152 -11.09 -0.35 -1.95
C GLU A 152 -10.61 -1.73 -2.33
N PHE A 153 -9.42 -2.06 -1.84
CA PHE A 153 -8.75 -3.31 -2.17
C PHE A 153 -8.82 -4.25 -0.97
N ASP A 154 -8.72 -5.53 -1.26
CA ASP A 154 -8.62 -6.58 -0.24
C ASP A 154 -9.83 -6.57 0.72
N VAL A 155 -11.03 -6.23 0.22
CA VAL A 155 -12.30 -6.27 0.96
C VAL A 155 -12.55 -7.66 1.56
N ALA A 156 -12.17 -8.70 0.83
CA ALA A 156 -12.03 -10.04 1.37
C ALA A 156 -10.75 -10.66 0.83
N SER A 157 -10.15 -11.57 1.60
CA SER A 157 -9.04 -12.39 1.11
C SER A 157 -9.14 -13.81 1.62
N VAL A 158 -8.72 -14.74 0.77
CA VAL A 158 -8.63 -16.16 1.07
C VAL A 158 -7.23 -16.61 0.73
N ASP A 159 -6.54 -17.19 1.69
CA ASP A 159 -5.19 -17.73 1.52
C ASP A 159 -5.20 -18.90 0.51
N LYS A 160 -4.00 -19.32 0.10
CA LYS A 160 -3.81 -20.52 -0.72
C LYS A 160 -4.42 -21.77 -0.04
N PRO A 161 -4.83 -22.80 -0.81
CA PRO A 161 -5.35 -24.05 -0.25
C PRO A 161 -4.44 -24.67 0.82
N SER A 162 -5.04 -25.15 1.90
CA SER A 162 -4.33 -25.87 2.97
C SER A 162 -3.94 -27.27 2.50
N LEU A 163 -2.67 -27.64 2.75
CA LEU A 163 -2.14 -28.97 2.49
C LEU A 163 -2.09 -29.75 3.81
N TYR A 164 -2.65 -30.96 3.80
CA TYR A 164 -2.41 -31.95 4.83
C TYR A 164 -1.22 -32.82 4.46
N ALA A 165 -0.14 -32.71 5.23
CA ALA A 165 1.08 -33.49 5.06
C ALA A 165 1.71 -33.76 6.44
N ASP A 166 2.31 -34.94 6.61
CA ASP A 166 3.03 -35.31 7.85
C ASP A 166 2.22 -35.11 9.14
N LEU A 167 0.92 -35.42 9.08
CA LEU A 167 -0.06 -35.26 10.17
C LEU A 167 -0.27 -33.80 10.61
N ARG A 168 0.02 -32.84 9.73
CA ARG A 168 -0.13 -31.40 9.95
C ARG A 168 -0.89 -30.74 8.81
N TYR A 169 -1.52 -29.62 9.13
CA TYR A 169 -2.18 -28.76 8.17
C TYR A 169 -1.36 -27.47 8.01
N ASP A 170 -1.16 -27.05 6.77
CA ASP A 170 -0.72 -25.69 6.49
C ASP A 170 -1.81 -24.69 6.88
N ASP A 171 -1.41 -23.55 7.41
CA ASP A 171 -2.33 -22.47 7.76
C ASP A 171 -3.04 -21.93 6.52
N MET A 172 -4.35 -21.71 6.67
CA MET A 172 -5.21 -21.10 5.65
C MET A 172 -6.29 -20.28 6.33
N ARG A 173 -6.45 -19.02 5.93
CA ARG A 173 -7.48 -18.13 6.45
C ARG A 173 -8.32 -17.51 5.36
N ALA A 174 -9.57 -17.23 5.71
CA ALA A 174 -10.44 -16.33 4.98
C ALA A 174 -10.82 -15.16 5.89
N VAL A 175 -10.59 -13.94 5.42
CA VAL A 175 -10.93 -12.70 6.14
C VAL A 175 -11.82 -11.81 5.28
N VAL A 176 -12.70 -11.07 5.94
CA VAL A 176 -13.63 -10.12 5.31
C VAL A 176 -13.63 -8.82 6.12
N SER A 177 -13.63 -7.68 5.42
CA SER A 177 -13.78 -6.36 6.02
C SER A 177 -15.06 -6.30 6.88
N ARG A 178 -14.91 -5.88 8.14
CA ARG A 178 -15.99 -5.77 9.12
C ARG A 178 -17.13 -4.89 8.61
N ASP A 179 -16.82 -3.80 7.91
CA ASP A 179 -17.85 -2.86 7.44
C ASP A 179 -18.73 -3.52 6.37
N TYR A 180 -18.12 -4.22 5.40
CA TYR A 180 -18.86 -4.98 4.39
C TYR A 180 -19.63 -6.14 5.00
N LEU A 181 -19.04 -6.81 5.98
CA LEU A 181 -19.71 -7.90 6.68
C LEU A 181 -20.89 -7.40 7.51
N GLN A 182 -20.73 -6.31 8.24
CA GLN A 182 -21.80 -5.66 9.01
C GLN A 182 -22.95 -5.25 8.10
N ASP A 183 -22.64 -4.58 6.99
CA ASP A 183 -23.63 -4.16 6.01
C ASP A 183 -24.38 -5.37 5.42
N TYR A 184 -23.67 -6.46 5.11
CA TYR A 184 -24.26 -7.66 4.54
C TYR A 184 -25.20 -8.39 5.50
N LEU A 185 -24.78 -8.51 6.77
CA LEU A 185 -25.59 -9.07 7.85
C LEU A 185 -26.87 -8.25 8.05
N SER A 186 -26.74 -6.92 8.02
CA SER A 186 -27.88 -6.00 8.11
C SER A 186 -28.84 -6.11 6.93
N LEU A 187 -28.33 -6.12 5.70
CA LEU A 187 -29.15 -6.21 4.47
C LEU A 187 -29.95 -7.51 4.40
N ARG A 188 -29.41 -8.60 4.95
CA ARG A 188 -30.03 -9.93 4.90
C ARG A 188 -30.77 -10.34 6.18
N GLU A 189 -30.76 -9.50 7.21
CA GLU A 189 -31.28 -9.84 8.55
C GLU A 189 -30.68 -11.14 9.11
N MET A 190 -29.36 -11.30 8.96
CA MET A 190 -28.61 -12.49 9.36
C MET A 190 -27.66 -12.19 10.52
N ALA A 191 -27.39 -13.21 11.33
CA ALA A 191 -26.32 -13.23 12.30
C ALA A 191 -25.16 -14.10 11.81
N LEU A 192 -23.94 -13.70 12.16
CA LEU A 192 -22.72 -14.43 11.92
C LEU A 192 -22.43 -15.33 13.13
N VAL A 193 -22.46 -16.63 12.89
CA VAL A 193 -22.14 -17.65 13.89
C VAL A 193 -20.88 -18.39 13.44
N GLN A 194 -19.81 -18.32 14.23
CA GLN A 194 -18.62 -19.12 13.97
C GLN A 194 -18.79 -20.50 14.59
N VAL A 195 -18.64 -21.53 13.77
CA VAL A 195 -18.56 -22.92 14.19
C VAL A 195 -17.11 -23.35 14.16
N PHE A 196 -16.67 -24.12 15.15
CA PHE A 196 -15.27 -24.49 15.27
C PHE A 196 -15.07 -25.86 15.90
N TYR A 197 -13.96 -26.47 15.52
CA TYR A 197 -13.35 -27.61 16.18
C TYR A 197 -11.89 -27.29 16.48
N GLU A 198 -11.43 -27.60 17.68
CA GLU A 198 -10.02 -27.49 18.03
C GLU A 198 -9.56 -28.65 18.91
N ILE A 199 -8.37 -29.15 18.62
CA ILE A 199 -7.68 -30.16 19.43
C ILE A 199 -6.32 -29.64 19.87
N ARG A 200 -5.99 -29.87 21.15
CA ARG A 200 -4.71 -29.55 21.77
C ARG A 200 -4.16 -30.73 22.53
N HIS A 201 -2.84 -30.84 22.51
CA HIS A 201 -2.11 -31.75 23.38
C HIS A 201 -1.16 -30.96 24.25
N GLY A 202 -0.95 -31.33 25.50
CA GLY A 202 0.06 -30.68 26.33
C GLY A 202 0.45 -31.52 27.54
N LEU A 203 1.57 -31.20 28.16
CA LEU A 203 2.09 -31.96 29.31
C LEU A 203 1.32 -31.68 30.61
N THR A 204 0.76 -30.48 30.75
CA THR A 204 0.11 -30.01 31.98
C THR A 204 -1.17 -29.26 31.67
N ASP A 205 -2.22 -29.54 32.43
CA ASP A 205 -3.48 -28.79 32.41
C ASP A 205 -4.14 -28.94 33.79
N LYS A 206 -4.10 -27.89 34.61
CA LYS A 206 -4.58 -27.93 36.00
C LYS A 206 -6.10 -27.99 36.04
N ALA A 207 -6.76 -27.26 35.15
CA ALA A 207 -8.21 -27.28 35.03
C ALA A 207 -8.72 -28.67 34.61
N ALA A 208 -8.06 -29.31 33.64
CA ALA A 208 -8.33 -30.68 33.22
C ALA A 208 -8.07 -31.70 34.34
N GLU A 209 -6.93 -31.60 35.05
CA GLU A 209 -6.59 -32.53 36.13
C GLU A 209 -7.62 -32.50 37.25
N LEU A 210 -8.07 -31.30 37.65
CA LEU A 210 -9.12 -31.13 38.65
C LEU A 210 -10.46 -31.70 38.18
N ALA A 211 -10.81 -31.48 36.91
CA ALA A 211 -12.06 -31.95 36.30
C ALA A 211 -12.11 -33.47 36.12
N LEU A 212 -11.01 -34.08 35.67
CA LEU A 212 -10.91 -35.51 35.43
C LEU A 212 -10.91 -36.32 36.73
N GLY A 213 -10.32 -35.80 37.81
CA GLY A 213 -10.16 -36.55 39.06
C GLY A 213 -9.51 -37.90 38.80
N THR A 214 -10.18 -39.01 39.14
CA THR A 214 -9.70 -40.38 38.88
C THR A 214 -10.04 -40.93 37.48
N SER A 215 -10.88 -40.25 36.70
CA SER A 215 -11.37 -40.72 35.40
C SER A 215 -10.32 -40.50 34.29
N GLN A 216 -10.24 -41.40 33.31
CA GLN A 216 -9.30 -41.25 32.19
C GLN A 216 -9.77 -40.27 31.12
N GLN A 217 -11.08 -40.04 31.05
CA GLN A 217 -11.75 -39.20 30.06
C GLN A 217 -12.94 -38.50 30.70
N LEU A 218 -13.23 -37.30 30.22
CA LEU A 218 -14.39 -36.51 30.56
C LEU A 218 -14.96 -35.89 29.28
N ASN A 219 -16.24 -36.14 29.01
CA ASN A 219 -16.99 -35.45 27.97
C ASN A 219 -18.07 -34.58 28.64
N GLU A 220 -18.02 -33.27 28.35
CA GLU A 220 -18.93 -32.28 28.90
C GLU A 220 -19.71 -31.60 27.76
N HIS A 221 -21.04 -31.72 27.83
CA HIS A 221 -21.97 -31.17 26.86
C HIS A 221 -22.57 -29.86 27.39
N LEU A 222 -22.02 -28.72 26.99
CA LEU A 222 -22.44 -27.37 27.39
C LEU A 222 -23.45 -26.79 26.39
N LEU A 223 -23.95 -25.57 26.62
CA LEU A 223 -24.95 -24.95 25.73
C LEU A 223 -24.34 -24.58 24.38
N THR A 224 -23.13 -24.02 24.37
CA THR A 224 -22.49 -23.54 23.15
C THR A 224 -21.47 -24.49 22.54
N ARG A 225 -21.08 -25.54 23.29
CA ARG A 225 -19.95 -26.39 22.95
C ARG A 225 -20.00 -27.76 23.63
N GLU A 226 -19.23 -28.68 23.09
CA GLU A 226 -18.86 -29.96 23.67
C GLU A 226 -17.36 -29.97 23.90
N ILE A 227 -16.92 -30.39 25.09
CA ILE A 227 -15.50 -30.50 25.41
C ILE A 227 -15.21 -31.94 25.79
N ASP A 228 -14.21 -32.53 25.14
CA ASP A 228 -13.66 -33.85 25.50
C ASP A 228 -12.21 -33.69 25.98
N VAL A 229 -11.94 -34.13 27.20
CA VAL A 229 -10.61 -34.09 27.82
C VAL A 229 -10.19 -35.49 28.20
N GLN A 230 -8.96 -35.86 27.84
CA GLN A 230 -8.43 -37.20 28.03
C GLN A 230 -6.99 -37.16 28.55
N ARG A 231 -6.63 -38.11 29.41
CA ARG A 231 -5.21 -38.39 29.73
C ARG A 231 -4.57 -39.21 28.62
N ARG A 232 -3.39 -38.79 28.16
CA ARG A 232 -2.66 -39.51 27.10
C ARG A 232 -1.84 -40.66 27.67
N ARG A 233 -1.76 -41.77 26.93
CA ARG A 233 -0.94 -42.94 27.30
C ARG A 233 0.55 -42.60 27.44
N GLU A 234 1.03 -41.64 26.66
CA GLU A 234 2.42 -41.19 26.62
C GLU A 234 2.73 -40.11 27.69
N GLY A 235 1.73 -39.75 28.51
CA GLY A 235 1.80 -38.64 29.45
C GLY A 235 1.15 -37.36 28.92
N GLY A 236 0.65 -36.53 29.84
CA GLY A 236 -0.05 -35.28 29.54
C GLY A 236 -1.54 -35.46 29.21
N TYR A 237 -2.11 -34.43 28.59
CA TYR A 237 -3.53 -34.26 28.32
C TYR A 237 -3.79 -34.02 26.84
N CYS A 238 -4.98 -34.41 26.40
CA CYS A 238 -5.58 -34.06 25.12
C CYS A 238 -6.90 -33.35 25.44
N ALA A 239 -7.11 -32.17 24.88
CA ALA A 239 -8.36 -31.44 25.00
C ALA A 239 -8.91 -31.15 23.60
N GLN A 240 -10.18 -31.49 23.39
CA GLN A 240 -10.92 -31.26 22.16
C GLN A 240 -12.16 -30.43 22.47
N VAL A 241 -12.51 -29.54 21.56
CA VAL A 241 -13.77 -28.79 21.63
C VAL A 241 -14.44 -28.75 20.28
N TRP A 242 -15.75 -28.97 20.27
CA TRP A 242 -16.64 -28.63 19.16
C TRP A 242 -17.61 -27.58 19.67
N GLY A 243 -17.81 -26.50 18.93
CA GLY A 243 -18.76 -25.50 19.40
C GLY A 243 -19.05 -24.43 18.38
N ALA A 244 -19.91 -23.51 18.82
CA ALA A 244 -20.21 -22.34 18.04
C ALA A 244 -20.37 -21.10 18.92
N ARG A 245 -20.07 -19.93 18.35
CA ARG A 245 -20.20 -18.63 18.99
C ARG A 245 -20.88 -17.64 18.08
N HIS A 246 -21.78 -16.84 18.65
CA HIS A 246 -22.32 -15.67 17.97
C HIS A 246 -21.26 -14.58 17.92
N VAL A 247 -20.96 -14.08 16.71
CA VAL A 247 -19.92 -13.06 16.49
C VAL A 247 -20.54 -11.69 16.29
N ALA A 248 -21.56 -11.58 15.43
CA ALA A 248 -22.21 -10.32 15.10
C ALA A 248 -23.61 -10.55 14.52
N GLY A 249 -24.46 -9.53 14.59
CA GLY A 249 -25.79 -9.51 13.97
C GLY A 249 -26.01 -8.25 13.15
N PRO A 250 -27.26 -8.01 12.70
CA PRO A 250 -27.64 -6.77 12.03
C PRO A 250 -27.32 -5.54 12.88
N GLY A 251 -26.95 -4.45 12.20
CA GLY A 251 -26.50 -3.19 12.78
C GLY A 251 -26.54 -2.08 11.74
N ASP A 252 -25.61 -1.13 11.84
CA ASP A 252 -25.53 -0.01 10.91
C ASP A 252 -25.23 -0.46 9.46
N PHE A 253 -25.51 0.41 8.49
CA PHE A 253 -25.24 0.19 7.05
C PHE A 253 -24.05 1.05 6.58
N PRO A 254 -22.80 0.70 6.94
CA PRO A 254 -21.63 1.52 6.67
C PRO A 254 -21.23 1.58 5.17
N ILE A 255 -21.76 0.68 4.33
CA ILE A 255 -21.45 0.62 2.89
C ILE A 255 -22.64 1.08 2.04
N SER A 256 -23.81 0.49 2.28
CA SER A 256 -24.96 0.63 1.37
C SER A 256 -25.71 1.95 1.51
N VAL A 257 -25.49 2.70 2.58
CA VAL A 257 -26.03 4.04 2.74
C VAL A 257 -25.03 5.05 2.19
N ASN A 258 -25.45 5.82 1.19
CA ASN A 258 -24.72 7.00 0.76
C ASN A 258 -25.08 8.20 1.68
N PRO A 259 -24.24 8.57 2.66
CA PRO A 259 -24.55 9.68 3.57
C PRO A 259 -24.61 11.01 2.82
N LEU A 260 -24.04 11.11 1.62
CA LEU A 260 -24.09 12.32 0.81
C LEU A 260 -25.47 12.60 0.21
N GLU A 261 -26.39 11.64 0.22
CA GLU A 261 -27.75 11.87 -0.27
C GLU A 261 -28.65 12.49 0.81
N THR A 262 -28.42 12.13 2.07
CA THR A 262 -29.31 12.48 3.19
C THR A 262 -28.70 13.49 4.16
N GLN A 263 -27.45 13.27 4.58
CA GLN A 263 -26.76 14.09 5.59
C GLN A 263 -25.89 15.17 4.94
N GLY A 264 -25.17 14.81 3.88
CA GLY A 264 -24.20 15.70 3.23
C GLY A 264 -22.96 15.94 4.09
N LEU A 265 -22.02 16.74 3.58
CA LEU A 265 -20.77 17.10 4.28
C LEU A 265 -20.64 18.61 4.42
N VAL A 266 -20.22 19.07 5.60
CA VAL A 266 -19.96 20.50 5.84
C VAL A 266 -18.54 20.82 5.41
N TRP A 267 -18.39 21.56 4.32
CA TRP A 267 -17.08 21.97 3.80
C TRP A 267 -16.62 23.28 4.44
N PRO A 268 -15.31 23.44 4.71
CA PRO A 268 -14.78 24.73 5.16
C PRO A 268 -15.15 25.86 4.19
N GLY A 269 -15.70 26.95 4.72
CA GLY A 269 -16.24 28.06 3.92
C GLY A 269 -17.69 27.89 3.45
N ASN A 270 -18.30 26.72 3.64
CA ASN A 270 -19.72 26.49 3.40
C ASN A 270 -20.43 25.95 4.66
N PRO A 271 -21.26 26.76 5.34
CA PRO A 271 -21.91 26.34 6.57
C PRO A 271 -23.05 25.33 6.35
N THR A 272 -23.54 25.18 5.11
CA THR A 272 -24.62 24.24 4.79
C THR A 272 -24.03 22.88 4.43
N PRO A 273 -24.51 21.77 5.01
CA PRO A 273 -24.12 20.43 4.56
C PRO A 273 -24.40 20.25 3.07
N VAL A 274 -23.37 19.87 2.32
CA VAL A 274 -23.42 19.66 0.88
C VAL A 274 -23.76 18.20 0.60
N THR A 275 -24.99 17.98 0.13
CA THR A 275 -25.43 16.70 -0.47
C THR A 275 -25.19 16.69 -1.97
N SER A 276 -25.30 15.53 -2.63
CA SER A 276 -25.19 15.45 -4.10
C SER A 276 -26.15 16.41 -4.82
N ARG A 277 -27.40 16.51 -4.33
CA ARG A 277 -28.41 17.44 -4.86
C ARG A 277 -28.05 18.92 -4.65
N ILE A 278 -27.37 19.25 -3.55
CA ILE A 278 -26.92 20.61 -3.28
C ILE A 278 -25.69 20.92 -4.13
N ALA A 279 -24.77 19.96 -4.28
CA ALA A 279 -23.57 20.06 -5.12
C ALA A 279 -23.92 20.46 -6.57
N ASP A 280 -24.99 19.90 -7.13
CA ASP A 280 -25.49 20.24 -8.48
C ASP A 280 -25.88 21.71 -8.66
N ARG A 281 -26.22 22.41 -7.57
CA ARG A 281 -26.64 23.82 -7.58
C ARG A 281 -25.47 24.78 -7.51
N PHE A 282 -24.27 24.31 -7.18
CA PHE A 282 -23.07 25.15 -7.22
C PHE A 282 -22.77 25.56 -8.66
N ARG A 283 -22.25 26.78 -8.78
CA ARG A 283 -21.84 27.33 -10.06
C ARG A 283 -20.49 26.71 -10.46
N PRO A 284 -20.19 26.64 -11.76
CA PRO A 284 -18.83 26.39 -12.19
C PRO A 284 -17.88 27.35 -11.48
N ARG A 285 -16.73 26.84 -11.01
CA ARG A 285 -15.72 27.58 -10.23
C ARG A 285 -16.06 27.88 -8.77
N ASP A 286 -17.09 27.26 -8.20
CA ASP A 286 -17.21 27.22 -6.74
C ASP A 286 -16.21 26.20 -6.19
N TYR A 287 -15.17 26.73 -5.54
CA TYR A 287 -14.00 25.95 -5.14
C TYR A 287 -13.99 25.62 -3.65
N ILE A 288 -13.49 24.43 -3.36
CA ILE A 288 -13.06 23.99 -2.04
C ILE A 288 -11.56 23.71 -2.09
N TYR A 289 -10.95 23.63 -0.91
CA TYR A 289 -9.51 23.43 -0.77
C TYR A 289 -9.24 22.26 0.16
N VAL A 290 -8.29 21.43 -0.23
CA VAL A 290 -7.79 20.31 0.58
C VAL A 290 -6.27 20.36 0.67
N ARG A 291 -5.70 19.72 1.69
CA ARG A 291 -4.26 19.46 1.74
C ARG A 291 -3.88 18.38 0.74
N ASP A 292 -2.72 18.52 0.10
CA ASP A 292 -2.23 17.56 -0.88
C ASP A 292 -1.82 16.20 -0.29
N THR A 293 -1.73 16.10 1.03
CA THR A 293 -1.58 14.82 1.75
C THR A 293 -2.73 13.84 1.50
N VAL A 294 -3.88 14.33 1.01
CA VAL A 294 -4.97 13.49 0.50
C VAL A 294 -4.50 12.48 -0.56
N LEU A 295 -3.45 12.83 -1.32
CA LEU A 295 -2.93 12.03 -2.43
C LEU A 295 -2.19 10.76 -1.98
N GLY A 296 -1.75 10.69 -0.73
CA GLY A 296 -1.04 9.52 -0.20
C GLY A 296 -1.85 8.23 -0.22
N ALA A 297 -3.19 8.33 -0.29
CA ALA A 297 -4.07 7.17 -0.47
C ALA A 297 -4.05 6.59 -1.90
N TYR A 298 -3.48 7.29 -2.88
CA TYR A 298 -3.57 6.94 -4.30
C TYR A 298 -2.19 6.75 -4.95
N GLU A 299 -1.21 7.55 -4.56
CA GLU A 299 0.12 7.55 -5.17
C GLU A 299 0.83 6.18 -5.04
N GLY A 300 1.45 5.74 -6.15
CA GLY A 300 2.13 4.43 -6.22
C GLY A 300 1.21 3.20 -6.20
N ARG A 301 -0.12 3.36 -6.14
CA ARG A 301 -1.06 2.23 -6.15
C ARG A 301 -1.47 1.85 -7.58
N PRO A 302 -1.55 0.54 -7.90
CA PRO A 302 -1.99 0.08 -9.22
C PRO A 302 -3.38 0.60 -9.60
N GLY A 303 -3.53 1.03 -10.85
CA GLY A 303 -4.81 1.51 -11.41
C GLY A 303 -5.15 2.97 -11.12
N PHE A 304 -4.44 3.61 -10.17
CA PHE A 304 -4.58 5.04 -9.95
C PHE A 304 -3.64 5.85 -10.81
N HIS A 305 -4.12 7.01 -11.24
CA HIS A 305 -3.34 8.02 -11.93
C HIS A 305 -3.47 9.32 -11.15
N VAL A 306 -2.35 9.79 -10.59
CA VAL A 306 -2.27 11.09 -9.92
C VAL A 306 -1.56 12.05 -10.86
N HIS A 307 -2.22 13.13 -11.25
CA HIS A 307 -1.64 14.11 -12.16
C HIS A 307 -0.76 15.09 -11.38
N PRO A 308 0.56 15.13 -11.60
CA PRO A 308 1.48 15.84 -10.71
C PRO A 308 1.20 17.33 -10.57
N GLU A 309 0.88 18.02 -11.66
CA GLU A 309 0.70 19.48 -11.67
C GLU A 309 -0.64 19.93 -11.06
N SER A 310 -1.71 19.16 -11.23
CA SER A 310 -3.06 19.53 -10.80
C SER A 310 -3.43 18.92 -9.45
N GLY A 311 -2.81 17.80 -9.07
CA GLY A 311 -3.26 16.98 -7.94
C GLY A 311 -4.56 16.24 -8.22
N GLY A 312 -5.02 16.20 -9.47
CA GLY A 312 -6.19 15.41 -9.86
C GLY A 312 -5.90 13.91 -9.75
N VAL A 313 -6.90 13.13 -9.34
CA VAL A 313 -6.79 11.68 -9.18
C VAL A 313 -7.82 11.00 -10.06
N GLY A 314 -7.40 10.01 -10.85
CA GLY A 314 -8.28 9.12 -11.57
C GLY A 314 -8.04 7.67 -11.18
N TYR A 315 -9.09 6.86 -11.24
CA TYR A 315 -8.97 5.41 -11.19
C TYR A 315 -9.43 4.83 -12.52
N GLN A 316 -8.45 4.46 -13.35
CA GLN A 316 -8.67 4.02 -14.73
C GLN A 316 -9.66 4.94 -15.46
N ASN A 317 -10.74 4.37 -16.02
CA ASN A 317 -11.82 5.09 -16.70
C ASN A 317 -13.13 5.08 -15.89
N GLN A 318 -13.09 4.75 -14.59
CA GLN A 318 -14.30 4.58 -13.78
C GLN A 318 -14.75 5.89 -13.15
N TRP A 319 -13.84 6.60 -12.50
CA TRP A 319 -14.10 7.88 -11.87
C TRP A 319 -12.84 8.74 -11.84
N ASN A 320 -13.04 10.04 -11.67
CA ASN A 320 -11.96 10.98 -11.44
C ASN A 320 -12.38 12.07 -10.44
N VAL A 321 -11.37 12.63 -9.78
CA VAL A 321 -11.43 13.87 -9.01
C VAL A 321 -10.78 14.95 -9.86
N GLY A 322 -11.62 15.65 -10.62
CA GLY A 322 -11.22 16.76 -11.47
C GLY A 322 -12.42 17.60 -11.89
N PRO A 323 -12.23 18.88 -12.26
CA PRO A 323 -10.96 19.60 -12.40
C PRO A 323 -10.33 19.97 -11.05
N ALA A 324 -9.00 19.86 -10.98
CA ALA A 324 -8.18 20.15 -9.81
C ALA A 324 -7.03 21.10 -10.19
N SER A 325 -6.49 21.83 -9.22
CA SER A 325 -5.29 22.65 -9.40
C SER A 325 -4.50 22.73 -8.10
N ARG A 326 -3.18 22.51 -8.14
CA ARG A 326 -2.31 22.76 -6.99
C ARG A 326 -2.12 24.26 -6.79
N ILE A 327 -2.27 24.71 -5.54
CA ILE A 327 -2.15 26.10 -5.13
C ILE A 327 -1.05 26.21 -4.08
N GLY A 328 -0.03 27.04 -4.35
CA GLY A 328 1.13 27.18 -3.47
C GLY A 328 1.85 25.86 -3.27
N ARG A 329 2.37 25.63 -2.06
CA ARG A 329 3.17 24.43 -1.73
C ARG A 329 2.35 23.14 -1.76
N ASP A 330 1.23 23.11 -1.05
CA ASP A 330 0.60 21.87 -0.57
C ASP A 330 -0.94 21.93 -0.51
N LEU A 331 -1.58 22.88 -1.18
CA LEU A 331 -3.04 22.92 -1.32
C LEU A 331 -3.47 22.40 -2.70
N ILE A 332 -4.61 21.74 -2.74
CA ILE A 332 -5.32 21.38 -3.97
C ILE A 332 -6.68 22.08 -3.95
N GLN A 333 -6.93 22.85 -5.00
CA GLN A 333 -8.21 23.46 -5.28
C GLN A 333 -9.06 22.50 -6.11
N LEU A 334 -10.31 22.29 -5.72
CA LEU A 334 -11.28 21.45 -6.43
C LEU A 334 -12.58 22.17 -6.67
N GLU A 335 -13.21 21.92 -7.82
CA GLU A 335 -14.59 22.33 -8.06
C GLU A 335 -15.55 21.37 -7.34
N ILE A 336 -16.26 21.87 -6.31
CA ILE A 336 -17.08 21.04 -5.43
C ILE A 336 -18.18 20.29 -6.20
N ARG A 337 -18.81 20.95 -7.19
CA ARG A 337 -19.83 20.34 -8.03
C ARG A 337 -19.31 19.10 -8.76
N LYS A 338 -18.08 19.16 -9.26
CA LYS A 338 -17.49 18.09 -10.07
C LYS A 338 -17.04 16.92 -9.21
N LEU A 339 -16.52 17.21 -8.01
CA LEU A 339 -16.22 16.20 -7.01
C LEU A 339 -17.45 15.33 -6.68
N TYR A 340 -18.66 15.90 -6.61
CA TYR A 340 -19.86 15.11 -6.33
C TYR A 340 -20.51 14.49 -7.58
N GLY A 341 -20.15 14.95 -8.78
CA GLY A 341 -20.85 14.59 -10.03
C GLY A 341 -20.40 13.29 -10.69
N GLY A 342 -19.26 12.72 -10.28
CA GLY A 342 -18.69 11.52 -10.92
C GLY A 342 -17.65 10.80 -10.08
N THR A 343 -17.66 11.03 -8.77
CA THR A 343 -16.72 10.43 -7.83
C THR A 343 -17.50 9.61 -6.79
N PRO A 344 -17.01 8.40 -6.43
CA PRO A 344 -17.65 7.56 -5.43
C PRO A 344 -17.75 8.26 -4.07
N HIS A 345 -18.80 7.97 -3.30
CA HIS A 345 -19.13 8.75 -2.11
C HIS A 345 -18.05 8.66 -1.02
N ARG A 346 -17.40 7.49 -0.87
CA ARG A 346 -16.31 7.32 0.08
C ARG A 346 -15.06 8.08 -0.32
N VAL A 347 -14.82 8.23 -1.62
CA VAL A 347 -13.75 9.11 -2.11
C VAL A 347 -14.08 10.55 -1.75
N VAL A 348 -15.31 11.04 -1.95
CA VAL A 348 -15.68 12.40 -1.53
C VAL A 348 -15.49 12.59 -0.01
N GLN A 349 -15.84 11.61 0.81
CA GLN A 349 -15.61 11.64 2.26
C GLN A 349 -14.12 11.65 2.62
N HIS A 350 -13.29 10.83 1.95
CA HIS A 350 -11.84 10.85 2.12
C HIS A 350 -11.30 12.24 1.85
N TRP A 351 -11.64 12.84 0.70
CA TRP A 351 -11.19 14.19 0.34
C TRP A 351 -11.70 15.26 1.31
N HIS A 352 -12.92 15.11 1.82
CA HIS A 352 -13.46 15.98 2.88
C HIS A 352 -12.66 15.92 4.17
N GLY A 353 -12.12 14.75 4.55
CA GLY A 353 -11.24 14.59 5.70
C GLY A 353 -9.96 15.44 5.64
N TYR A 354 -9.56 15.88 4.45
CA TYR A 354 -8.40 16.75 4.22
C TYR A 354 -8.78 18.20 3.89
N ALA A 355 -10.07 18.54 3.97
CA ALA A 355 -10.56 19.87 3.64
C ALA A 355 -10.05 20.93 4.63
N VAL A 356 -9.71 22.11 4.11
CA VAL A 356 -9.20 23.24 4.90
C VAL A 356 -9.88 24.54 4.53
N ALA A 357 -10.06 25.41 5.51
CA ALA A 357 -10.42 26.80 5.27
C ALA A 357 -9.16 27.55 4.81
N ALA A 358 -8.95 27.63 3.49
CA ALA A 358 -7.81 28.35 2.94
C ALA A 358 -7.88 29.85 3.32
N THR A 359 -6.79 30.38 3.89
CA THR A 359 -6.72 31.79 4.29
C THR A 359 -6.51 32.72 3.09
N ALA A 360 -6.83 34.01 3.24
CA ALA A 360 -6.57 35.00 2.20
C ALA A 360 -5.08 35.08 1.82
N GLU A 361 -4.18 34.86 2.78
CA GLU A 361 -2.73 34.81 2.56
C GLU A 361 -2.33 33.60 1.71
N GLN A 362 -2.87 32.41 2.00
CA GLN A 362 -2.61 31.20 1.20
C GLN A 362 -3.16 31.30 -0.23
N LEU A 363 -4.17 32.13 -0.45
CA LEU A 363 -4.78 32.38 -1.76
C LEU A 363 -4.26 33.65 -2.44
N SER A 364 -3.26 34.32 -1.86
CA SER A 364 -2.64 35.52 -2.43
C SER A 364 -1.91 35.20 -3.75
N ALA A 365 -1.64 36.23 -4.56
CA ALA A 365 -0.88 36.06 -5.79
C ALA A 365 0.56 35.58 -5.52
N GLU A 366 1.12 35.98 -4.38
CA GLU A 366 2.45 35.61 -3.92
C GLU A 366 2.48 34.14 -3.46
N ALA A 367 1.51 33.72 -2.64
CA ALA A 367 1.42 32.33 -2.20
C ALA A 367 1.22 31.36 -3.38
N ARG A 368 0.47 31.76 -4.41
CA ARG A 368 0.31 30.98 -5.65
C ARG A 368 1.61 30.78 -6.45
N LYS A 369 2.61 31.64 -6.27
CA LYS A 369 3.92 31.51 -6.93
C LYS A 369 4.84 30.53 -6.21
N VAL A 370 4.51 30.15 -4.96
CA VAL A 370 5.29 29.15 -4.23
C VAL A 370 5.20 27.82 -5.00
N PRO A 371 6.33 27.23 -5.42
CA PRO A 371 6.30 25.97 -6.15
C PRO A 371 5.67 24.86 -5.31
N ASN A 372 4.88 23.99 -5.96
CA ASN A 372 4.48 22.69 -5.41
C ASN A 372 5.45 21.60 -5.89
N VAL A 373 5.30 20.39 -5.34
CA VAL A 373 6.12 19.24 -5.74
C VAL A 373 6.06 18.93 -7.24
N GLY A 374 4.90 19.11 -7.89
CA GLY A 374 4.76 18.88 -9.33
C GLY A 374 5.63 19.84 -10.13
N THR A 375 5.61 21.14 -9.79
CA THR A 375 6.47 22.15 -10.41
C THR A 375 7.95 21.88 -10.15
N ARG A 376 8.31 21.50 -8.92
CA ARG A 376 9.69 21.16 -8.53
C ARG A 376 10.22 19.94 -9.27
N ALA A 377 9.45 18.86 -9.29
CA ALA A 377 9.80 17.63 -9.98
C ALA A 377 9.94 17.87 -11.49
N LYS A 378 9.04 18.66 -12.09
CA LYS A 378 9.16 19.07 -13.50
C LYS A 378 10.48 19.79 -13.77
N ALA A 379 10.82 20.77 -12.93
CA ALA A 379 12.06 21.53 -13.08
C ALA A 379 13.31 20.64 -13.03
N LEU A 380 13.32 19.63 -12.14
CA LEU A 380 14.41 18.63 -12.09
C LEU A 380 14.44 17.75 -13.33
N THR A 381 13.32 17.13 -13.70
CA THR A 381 13.22 16.24 -14.87
C THR A 381 13.64 16.95 -16.14
N HIS A 382 13.18 18.18 -16.32
CA HIS A 382 13.54 19.02 -17.45
C HIS A 382 15.02 19.44 -17.37
N GLY A 383 15.49 19.86 -16.20
CA GLY A 383 16.88 20.26 -16.00
C GLY A 383 17.88 19.16 -16.37
N ILE A 384 17.62 17.91 -15.99
CA ILE A 384 18.53 16.80 -16.34
C ILE A 384 18.45 16.43 -17.83
N ALA A 385 17.25 16.47 -18.44
CA ALA A 385 17.08 16.24 -19.87
C ALA A 385 17.82 17.32 -20.68
N ASP A 386 17.71 18.58 -20.26
CA ASP A 386 18.38 19.73 -20.84
C ASP A 386 19.91 19.57 -20.75
N VAL A 387 20.45 19.11 -19.60
CA VAL A 387 21.89 18.75 -19.48
C VAL A 387 22.29 17.70 -20.52
N GLY A 388 21.47 16.66 -20.72
CA GLY A 388 21.72 15.64 -21.74
C GLY A 388 21.84 16.21 -23.15
N GLU A 389 20.89 17.07 -23.55
CA GLU A 389 20.91 17.74 -24.86
C GLU A 389 22.19 18.58 -25.07
N ARG A 390 22.61 19.33 -24.05
CA ARG A 390 23.82 20.16 -24.14
C ARG A 390 25.10 19.34 -24.18
N LEU A 391 25.15 18.25 -23.42
CA LEU A 391 26.27 17.29 -23.50
C LEU A 391 26.36 16.68 -24.90
N SER A 392 25.23 16.32 -25.51
CA SER A 392 25.16 15.82 -26.88
C SER A 392 25.68 16.85 -27.88
N ALA A 393 25.19 18.09 -27.79
CA ALA A 393 25.63 19.17 -28.67
C ALA A 393 27.13 19.46 -28.54
N LEU A 394 27.66 19.44 -27.32
CA LEU A 394 29.08 19.65 -27.07
C LEU A 394 29.92 18.46 -27.53
N ALA A 395 29.49 17.22 -27.27
CA ALA A 395 30.17 16.01 -27.73
C ALA A 395 30.26 15.95 -29.27
N ALA A 396 29.25 16.44 -29.99
CA ALA A 396 29.27 16.53 -31.45
C ALA A 396 30.43 17.43 -31.97
N ARG A 397 30.83 18.47 -31.22
CA ARG A 397 32.01 19.30 -31.55
C ARG A 397 33.32 18.52 -31.48
N PHE A 398 33.36 17.44 -30.68
CA PHE A 398 34.47 16.49 -30.60
C PHE A 398 34.32 15.31 -31.58
N GLY A 399 33.35 15.35 -32.49
CA GLY A 399 33.07 14.27 -33.45
C GLY A 399 32.41 13.04 -32.81
N ILE A 400 31.79 13.19 -31.64
CA ILE A 400 31.05 12.12 -30.95
C ILE A 400 29.56 12.31 -31.19
N GLU A 401 28.97 11.44 -32.01
CA GLU A 401 27.52 11.41 -32.28
C GLU A 401 26.81 10.50 -31.26
N VAL A 402 26.30 11.11 -30.19
CA VAL A 402 25.53 10.46 -29.11
C VAL A 402 24.38 11.38 -28.74
N SER A 403 23.15 10.87 -28.62
CA SER A 403 21.99 11.69 -28.30
C SER A 403 21.95 12.13 -26.83
N GLY A 404 21.16 13.17 -26.52
CA GLY A 404 20.94 13.59 -25.12
C GLY A 404 20.33 12.48 -24.26
N GLU A 405 19.36 11.75 -24.82
CA GLU A 405 18.75 10.57 -24.17
C GLU A 405 19.80 9.50 -23.86
N GLU A 406 20.79 9.28 -24.71
CA GLU A 406 21.84 8.32 -24.44
C GLU A 406 22.73 8.71 -23.25
N PHE A 407 22.91 10.01 -22.98
CA PHE A 407 23.67 10.49 -21.82
C PHE A 407 22.90 10.37 -20.50
N VAL A 408 21.60 10.64 -20.49
CA VAL A 408 20.80 10.80 -19.25
C VAL A 408 19.49 10.00 -19.21
N LYS A 409 19.23 9.13 -20.18
CA LYS A 409 18.02 8.28 -20.34
C LYS A 409 16.69 9.04 -20.39
N LEU A 410 16.73 10.33 -20.68
CA LEU A 410 15.56 11.20 -20.76
C LEU A 410 15.66 12.03 -22.04
N ASP A 411 14.58 12.03 -22.82
CA ASP A 411 14.42 12.83 -24.03
C ASP A 411 13.43 13.97 -23.74
N ARG A 412 13.91 15.22 -23.85
CA ARG A 412 13.10 16.39 -23.59
C ARG A 412 11.90 16.52 -24.53
N THR A 413 12.09 16.23 -25.82
CA THR A 413 11.03 16.32 -26.83
C THR A 413 9.94 15.28 -26.56
N TRP A 414 10.35 14.06 -26.20
CA TRP A 414 9.41 13.00 -25.84
C TRP A 414 8.61 13.34 -24.58
N LEU A 415 9.27 13.90 -23.55
CA LEU A 415 8.66 14.32 -22.30
C LEU A 415 7.62 15.43 -22.50
N ASP A 416 7.92 16.43 -23.33
CA ASP A 416 6.98 17.52 -23.60
C ASP A 416 5.74 17.04 -24.37
N TYR A 417 5.88 16.03 -25.24
CA TYR A 417 4.75 15.47 -26.01
C TYR A 417 3.89 14.48 -25.20
N HIS A 418 4.51 13.54 -24.48
CA HIS A 418 3.80 12.47 -23.77
C HIS A 418 3.43 12.86 -22.32
N GLY A 419 3.98 13.97 -21.83
CA GLY A 419 3.87 14.39 -20.43
C GLY A 419 5.12 14.00 -19.65
N TRP A 420 5.77 14.99 -19.05
CA TRP A 420 7.07 14.85 -18.40
C TRP A 420 7.08 13.83 -17.25
N TRP A 421 5.92 13.58 -16.65
CA TRP A 421 5.75 12.62 -15.57
C TRP A 421 5.78 11.15 -16.01
N GLN A 422 5.77 10.87 -17.31
CA GLN A 422 5.93 9.51 -17.85
C GLN A 422 7.40 9.09 -17.99
N GLY A 423 8.34 10.00 -17.71
CA GLY A 423 9.78 9.71 -17.78
C GLY A 423 10.22 8.64 -16.78
N LEU A 424 11.35 8.00 -17.10
CA LEU A 424 11.95 6.99 -16.25
C LEU A 424 12.24 7.54 -14.84
N HIS A 425 11.77 6.85 -13.81
CA HIS A 425 11.92 7.23 -12.39
C HIS A 425 11.26 8.57 -11.98
N VAL A 426 10.41 9.18 -12.83
CA VAL A 426 9.79 10.48 -12.52
C VAL A 426 8.60 10.36 -11.55
N GLU A 427 7.75 9.35 -11.69
CA GLU A 427 6.54 9.24 -10.85
C GLU A 427 6.83 9.29 -9.34
N PRO A 428 7.82 8.54 -8.79
CA PRO A 428 8.12 8.58 -7.36
C PRO A 428 8.56 9.96 -6.85
N VAL A 429 9.26 10.75 -7.67
CA VAL A 429 9.69 12.11 -7.28
C VAL A 429 8.56 13.13 -7.36
N ALA A 430 7.52 12.86 -8.16
CA ALA A 430 6.37 13.75 -8.33
C ALA A 430 5.30 13.62 -7.23
N ARG A 431 5.41 12.59 -6.38
CA ARG A 431 4.51 12.31 -5.26
C ARG A 431 4.54 13.40 -4.18
N HIS A 432 3.43 13.64 -3.50
CA HIS A 432 3.29 14.67 -2.45
C HIS A 432 4.39 14.62 -1.37
N ILE A 433 4.66 15.77 -0.75
CA ILE A 433 5.68 15.96 0.28
C ILE A 433 5.01 16.48 1.56
N PRO A 434 4.65 15.60 2.51
CA PRO A 434 4.11 16.02 3.80
C PRO A 434 5.05 16.98 4.54
N LEU A 435 4.50 17.97 5.24
CA LEU A 435 5.31 18.89 6.06
C LEU A 435 6.01 18.13 7.21
N ASP A 436 5.25 17.25 7.86
CA ASP A 436 5.66 16.37 8.95
C ASP A 436 6.37 15.09 8.47
N MET A 437 6.92 15.11 7.24
CA MET A 437 7.66 13.99 6.67
C MET A 437 8.70 13.44 7.65
N THR A 438 8.69 12.12 7.85
CA THR A 438 9.64 11.44 8.72
C THR A 438 11.03 11.36 8.09
N ARG A 439 12.07 11.15 8.91
CA ARG A 439 13.45 10.97 8.42
C ARG A 439 13.58 9.80 7.43
N SER A 440 12.89 8.69 7.68
CA SER A 440 12.93 7.52 6.79
C SER A 440 12.29 7.83 5.44
N ALA A 441 11.14 8.52 5.43
CA ALA A 441 10.49 8.97 4.20
C ALA A 441 11.34 9.98 3.42
N PHE A 442 12.02 10.89 4.12
CA PHE A 442 12.99 11.82 3.52
C PHE A 442 14.14 11.10 2.82
N LEU A 443 14.77 10.13 3.50
CA LEU A 443 15.87 9.34 2.91
C LEU A 443 15.40 8.48 1.74
N ALA A 444 14.20 7.89 1.82
CA ALA A 444 13.60 7.17 0.70
C ALA A 444 13.37 8.09 -0.50
N ARG A 445 12.90 9.33 -0.27
CA ARG A 445 12.75 10.31 -1.35
C ARG A 445 14.08 10.78 -1.93
N CYS A 446 15.15 10.87 -1.13
CA CYS A 446 16.50 11.14 -1.64
C CYS A 446 17.01 10.02 -2.56
N LEU A 447 16.69 8.76 -2.24
CA LEU A 447 16.99 7.63 -3.12
C LEU A 447 16.23 7.74 -4.46
N ASP A 448 14.95 8.14 -4.44
CA ASP A 448 14.18 8.31 -5.67
C ASP A 448 14.69 9.49 -6.52
N LEU A 449 15.12 10.58 -5.89
CA LEU A 449 15.81 11.68 -6.56
C LEU A 449 17.14 11.21 -7.19
N ASP A 450 17.98 10.47 -6.46
CA ASP A 450 19.26 9.95 -6.97
C ASP A 450 19.05 9.03 -8.18
N LYS A 451 17.99 8.21 -8.19
CA LYS A 451 17.61 7.41 -9.37
C LYS A 451 17.31 8.27 -10.59
N LEU A 452 16.58 9.39 -10.40
CA LEU A 452 16.22 10.30 -11.48
C LEU A 452 17.43 11.05 -12.04
N VAL A 453 18.29 11.63 -11.19
CA VAL A 453 19.33 12.58 -11.65
C VAL A 453 20.76 12.04 -11.63
N VAL A 454 21.02 10.91 -10.96
CA VAL A 454 22.37 10.32 -10.85
C VAL A 454 22.45 8.95 -11.52
N GLU A 455 21.54 8.02 -11.23
CA GLU A 455 21.57 6.67 -11.84
C GLU A 455 21.16 6.66 -13.32
N CYS A 456 20.54 7.75 -13.79
CA CYS A 456 20.22 7.94 -15.18
C CYS A 456 21.49 8.15 -16.05
N LEU A 457 22.59 8.63 -15.45
CA LEU A 457 23.83 8.98 -16.15
C LEU A 457 24.50 7.76 -16.79
N ALA A 458 24.73 7.83 -18.10
CA ALA A 458 25.37 6.77 -18.86
C ALA A 458 26.90 6.85 -18.79
N GLU A 459 27.50 6.09 -17.89
CA GLU A 459 28.96 6.08 -17.65
C GLU A 459 29.78 5.84 -18.93
N ARG A 460 29.28 4.99 -19.83
CA ARG A 460 29.94 4.66 -21.10
C ARG A 460 30.20 5.91 -21.95
N TYR A 461 29.17 6.73 -22.15
CA TYR A 461 29.24 7.89 -23.03
C TYR A 461 29.92 9.07 -22.37
N LEU A 462 29.66 9.30 -21.08
CA LEU A 462 30.40 10.31 -20.31
C LEU A 462 31.90 10.02 -20.32
N ARG A 463 32.31 8.76 -20.17
CA ARG A 463 33.73 8.38 -20.23
C ARG A 463 34.33 8.58 -21.62
N LEU A 464 33.58 8.24 -22.67
CA LEU A 464 34.01 8.51 -24.04
C LEU A 464 34.24 10.01 -24.24
N PHE A 465 33.32 10.83 -23.77
CA PHE A 465 33.40 12.27 -23.92
C PHE A 465 34.56 12.89 -23.12
N VAL A 466 34.75 12.51 -21.86
CA VAL A 466 35.89 12.95 -21.03
C VAL A 466 37.23 12.62 -21.70
N ARG A 467 37.35 11.46 -22.36
CA ARG A 467 38.56 11.05 -23.08
C ARG A 467 38.83 11.88 -24.35
N ALA A 468 37.80 12.48 -24.94
CA ALA A 468 37.95 13.32 -26.13
C ALA A 468 38.71 14.62 -25.84
N PHE A 469 38.79 15.03 -24.58
CA PHE A 469 39.58 16.19 -24.16
C PHE A 469 41.10 15.96 -24.20
N GLY A 470 41.54 14.70 -24.32
CA GLY A 470 42.96 14.34 -24.35
C GLY A 470 43.41 13.45 -23.19
N PRO A 471 44.71 13.12 -23.14
CA PRO A 471 45.28 12.24 -22.12
C PRO A 471 45.23 12.88 -20.72
N GLN A 472 44.80 12.12 -19.72
CA GLN A 472 44.73 12.55 -18.32
C GLN A 472 45.65 11.68 -17.46
N THR A 473 46.21 12.26 -16.41
CA THR A 473 47.13 11.58 -15.47
C THR A 473 46.43 10.62 -14.51
N ASP A 474 45.12 10.78 -14.27
CA ASP A 474 44.35 9.97 -13.35
C ASP A 474 43.60 8.79 -14.00
N LYS A 475 43.22 7.80 -13.19
CA LYS A 475 42.56 6.57 -13.66
C LYS A 475 41.07 6.81 -13.95
N ILE A 476 40.78 7.44 -15.10
CA ILE A 476 39.42 7.70 -15.61
C ILE A 476 38.53 6.44 -15.56
N ASP A 477 39.10 5.25 -15.78
CA ASP A 477 38.37 3.97 -15.78
C ASP A 477 37.73 3.62 -14.43
N LYS A 478 38.20 4.22 -13.34
CA LYS A 478 37.63 4.05 -12.00
C LYS A 478 36.55 5.08 -11.67
N LEU A 479 36.36 6.09 -12.51
CA LEU A 479 35.33 7.11 -12.33
C LEU A 479 33.97 6.58 -12.77
N ARG A 480 32.99 6.83 -11.92
CA ARG A 480 31.57 6.52 -12.13
C ARG A 480 30.82 7.75 -12.65
N GLY A 481 29.57 7.54 -13.09
CA GLY A 481 28.76 8.52 -13.81
C GLY A 481 28.82 9.94 -13.24
N LEU A 482 28.58 10.10 -11.94
CA LEU A 482 28.60 11.42 -11.29
C LEU A 482 29.98 12.11 -11.35
N LYS A 483 31.07 11.37 -11.12
CA LYS A 483 32.43 11.92 -11.21
C LYS A 483 32.85 12.21 -12.64
N LEU A 484 32.34 11.45 -13.60
CA LEU A 484 32.58 11.71 -15.02
C LEU A 484 31.86 12.98 -15.47
N LEU A 485 30.60 13.17 -15.07
CA LEU A 485 29.86 14.41 -15.32
C LEU A 485 30.58 15.61 -14.69
N ASP A 486 30.93 15.53 -13.40
CA ASP A 486 31.68 16.59 -12.71
C ASP A 486 32.95 16.98 -13.47
N ARG A 487 33.72 15.99 -13.95
CA ARG A 487 34.93 16.22 -14.74
C ARG A 487 34.64 16.99 -16.02
N THR A 488 33.62 16.58 -16.78
CA THR A 488 33.21 17.28 -18.01
C THR A 488 32.84 18.72 -17.71
N ILE A 489 32.06 18.98 -16.66
CA ILE A 489 31.64 20.33 -16.31
C ILE A 489 32.82 21.18 -15.83
N CYS A 490 33.75 20.61 -15.06
CA CYS A 490 34.99 21.30 -14.67
C CYS A 490 35.84 21.72 -15.87
N PHE A 491 35.95 20.88 -16.90
CA PHE A 491 36.65 21.26 -18.13
C PHE A 491 35.96 22.42 -18.86
N CYS A 492 34.63 22.39 -18.95
CA CYS A 492 33.86 23.48 -19.54
C CYS A 492 34.05 24.78 -18.74
N GLN A 493 34.02 24.69 -17.40
CA GLN A 493 34.24 25.83 -16.52
C GLN A 493 35.63 26.46 -16.71
N ILE A 494 36.68 25.64 -16.77
CA ILE A 494 38.06 26.12 -17.00
C ILE A 494 38.17 26.76 -18.38
N GLY A 495 37.55 26.16 -19.42
CA GLY A 495 37.52 26.72 -20.77
C GLY A 495 36.87 28.10 -20.78
N HIS A 496 35.67 28.20 -20.24
CA HIS A 496 34.90 29.44 -20.16
C HIS A 496 35.63 30.54 -19.36
N GLU A 497 36.11 30.25 -18.15
CA GLU A 497 36.84 31.21 -17.31
C GLU A 497 38.14 31.70 -17.96
N ALA A 498 38.75 30.87 -18.81
CA ALA A 498 39.95 31.19 -19.55
C ALA A 498 39.70 31.86 -20.92
N GLY A 499 38.44 31.95 -21.37
CA GLY A 499 38.10 32.38 -22.73
C GLY A 499 38.64 31.44 -23.81
N LEU A 500 38.73 30.15 -23.52
CA LEU A 500 39.22 29.11 -24.42
C LEU A 500 38.05 28.31 -25.03
N SER A 501 38.11 28.08 -26.34
CA SER A 501 37.24 27.10 -27.00
C SER A 501 37.51 25.71 -26.45
N VAL A 502 36.45 25.05 -25.96
CA VAL A 502 36.53 23.78 -25.25
C VAL A 502 37.06 22.65 -26.14
N TRP A 503 36.72 22.67 -27.44
CA TRP A 503 37.15 21.66 -28.41
C TRP A 503 38.48 22.00 -29.09
N ASP A 504 38.83 23.29 -29.25
CA ASP A 504 40.09 23.67 -29.89
C ASP A 504 41.28 23.68 -28.91
N SER A 505 41.01 23.93 -27.61
CA SER A 505 42.03 24.07 -26.56
C SER A 505 41.98 22.96 -25.52
N ALA A 506 41.51 21.77 -25.90
CA ALA A 506 41.22 20.69 -24.96
C ALA A 506 42.45 20.25 -24.13
N GLU A 507 43.63 20.11 -24.75
CA GLU A 507 44.87 19.73 -24.05
C GLU A 507 45.30 20.78 -23.01
N GLU A 508 45.16 22.07 -23.33
CA GLU A 508 45.45 23.17 -22.42
C GLU A 508 44.48 23.18 -21.23
N ILE A 509 43.20 22.92 -21.47
CA ILE A 509 42.18 22.81 -20.42
C ILE A 509 42.51 21.65 -19.47
N VAL A 510 42.91 20.49 -20.01
CA VAL A 510 43.34 19.35 -19.19
C VAL A 510 44.58 19.71 -18.36
N SER A 511 45.57 20.37 -18.95
CA SER A 511 46.78 20.81 -18.23
C SER A 511 46.44 21.75 -17.08
N ARG A 512 45.54 22.72 -17.30
CA ARG A 512 45.06 23.65 -16.26
C ARG A 512 44.30 22.94 -15.16
N PHE A 513 43.45 21.98 -15.52
CA PHE A 513 42.73 21.17 -14.53
C PHE A 513 43.70 20.40 -13.63
N GLU A 514 44.72 19.76 -14.21
CA GLU A 514 45.73 19.02 -13.46
C GLU A 514 46.60 19.92 -12.58
N ALA A 515 46.95 21.12 -13.05
CA ALA A 515 47.69 22.11 -12.28
C ALA A 515 46.87 22.69 -11.10
N ALA A 516 45.56 22.89 -11.31
CA ALA A 516 44.65 23.41 -10.28
C ALA A 516 44.28 22.35 -9.22
N GLY A 517 44.29 21.06 -9.57
CA GLY A 517 43.98 19.97 -8.65
C GLY A 517 42.59 20.11 -8.02
N THR A 518 42.51 20.11 -6.68
CA THR A 518 41.24 20.28 -5.94
C THR A 518 40.77 21.73 -5.82
N ALA A 519 41.51 22.71 -6.35
CA ALA A 519 41.14 24.11 -6.30
C ALA A 519 40.03 24.48 -7.30
N VAL A 520 39.80 23.64 -8.32
CA VAL A 520 38.64 23.77 -9.21
C VAL A 520 37.38 23.54 -8.36
N GLY A 521 36.46 24.50 -8.37
CA GLY A 521 35.18 24.35 -7.69
C GLY A 521 34.46 23.09 -8.15
N ARG A 522 33.65 22.47 -7.28
CA ARG A 522 32.83 21.31 -7.64
C ARG A 522 31.49 21.79 -8.21
N PRO A 523 31.32 21.88 -9.53
CA PRO A 523 30.13 22.48 -10.13
C PRO A 523 28.84 21.72 -9.79
N ILE A 524 28.96 20.42 -9.50
CA ILE A 524 27.83 19.56 -9.15
C ILE A 524 27.83 19.04 -7.70
N ASP A 525 28.35 19.84 -6.75
CA ASP A 525 28.50 19.41 -5.34
C ASP A 525 27.19 18.94 -4.66
N LYS A 526 26.05 19.56 -4.99
CA LYS A 526 24.74 19.17 -4.48
C LYS A 526 24.28 17.79 -5.00
N LEU A 527 24.62 17.42 -6.23
CA LEU A 527 24.41 16.04 -6.71
C LEU A 527 25.27 15.03 -5.95
N PHE A 528 26.50 15.37 -5.56
CA PHE A 528 27.29 14.54 -4.65
C PHE A 528 26.64 14.42 -3.27
N ALA A 529 26.12 15.53 -2.73
CA ALA A 529 25.41 15.53 -1.45
C ALA A 529 24.16 14.64 -1.48
N LEU A 530 23.38 14.70 -2.57
CA LEU A 530 22.25 13.79 -2.78
C LEU A 530 22.69 12.32 -2.79
N SER A 531 23.78 12.00 -3.49
CA SER A 531 24.30 10.63 -3.54
C SER A 531 24.77 10.11 -2.18
N ASP A 532 25.35 10.97 -1.35
CA ASP A 532 25.73 10.63 0.02
C ASP A 532 24.49 10.36 0.90
N LEU A 533 23.43 11.17 0.77
CA LEU A 533 22.13 10.93 1.43
C LEU A 533 21.51 9.59 0.98
N ARG A 534 21.61 9.25 -0.30
CA ARG A 534 21.16 7.96 -0.84
C ARG A 534 21.95 6.77 -0.24
N GLN A 535 23.26 6.91 -0.01
CA GLN A 535 24.05 5.84 0.62
C GLN A 535 23.66 5.61 2.09
N VAL A 536 23.30 6.67 2.80
CA VAL A 536 22.76 6.60 4.17
C VAL A 536 21.45 5.81 4.17
N ALA A 537 20.58 6.00 3.18
CA ALA A 537 19.33 5.23 3.05
C ALA A 537 19.56 3.72 2.81
N GLY A 538 20.60 3.36 2.03
CA GLY A 538 20.88 1.98 1.63
C GLY A 538 21.69 1.15 2.62
N HIS A 539 22.39 1.77 3.58
CA HIS A 539 23.30 1.07 4.49
C HIS A 539 23.20 1.62 5.93
N ARG A 540 22.97 0.72 6.90
CA ARG A 540 23.08 1.05 8.33
C ARG A 540 24.56 1.32 8.66
N LYS A 541 24.94 2.59 8.78
CA LYS A 541 26.28 3.01 9.25
C LYS A 541 26.21 3.42 10.72
N GLU A 542 27.35 3.42 11.42
CA GLU A 542 27.42 3.78 12.84
C GLU A 542 27.18 5.29 13.08
N ASP A 543 27.61 6.17 12.17
CA ASP A 543 27.42 7.63 12.25
C ASP A 543 26.46 8.15 11.16
N MET A 544 25.17 7.82 11.30
CA MET A 544 24.15 8.28 10.37
C MET A 544 23.85 9.77 10.48
N ASP A 545 24.01 10.35 11.67
CA ASP A 545 23.65 11.76 11.93
C ASP A 545 24.73 12.71 11.39
N GLY A 546 26.02 12.38 11.58
CA GLY A 546 27.13 13.14 11.00
C GLY A 546 27.11 13.12 9.48
N LEU A 547 26.79 11.98 8.87
CA LEU A 547 26.69 11.85 7.41
C LEU A 547 25.54 12.69 6.83
N ILE A 548 24.37 12.70 7.47
CA ILE A 548 23.26 13.54 7.02
C ILE A 548 23.60 15.01 7.24
N ALA A 549 24.15 15.38 8.40
CA ALA A 549 24.54 16.77 8.67
C ALA A 549 25.53 17.29 7.62
N GLY A 550 26.58 16.54 7.30
CA GLY A 550 27.57 16.94 6.30
C GLY A 550 27.04 16.97 4.86
N ALA A 551 25.97 16.22 4.56
CA ALA A 551 25.28 16.37 3.28
C ALA A 551 24.36 17.60 3.25
N LEU A 552 23.61 17.87 4.32
CA LEU A 552 22.75 19.04 4.45
C LEU A 552 23.54 20.35 4.44
N GLU A 553 24.75 20.37 4.99
CA GLU A 553 25.63 21.54 4.97
C GLU A 553 25.96 22.01 3.55
N ARG A 554 26.09 21.08 2.59
CA ARG A 554 26.28 21.39 1.15
C ARG A 554 25.05 21.99 0.49
N PHE A 555 23.88 21.85 1.12
CA PHE A 555 22.65 22.58 0.77
C PHE A 555 22.46 23.85 1.61
N GLY A 556 23.42 24.23 2.46
CA GLY A 556 23.30 25.36 3.38
C GLY A 556 22.25 25.14 4.48
N LEU A 557 22.00 23.87 4.85
CA LEU A 557 21.02 23.48 5.85
C LEU A 557 21.71 22.84 7.07
N ASP A 558 21.09 22.98 8.23
CA ASP A 558 21.45 22.25 9.44
C ASP A 558 20.36 21.21 9.81
N LEU A 559 20.66 20.33 10.77
CA LEU A 559 19.68 19.37 11.27
C LEU A 559 18.51 20.04 12.03
N ALA A 560 18.68 21.28 12.50
CA ALA A 560 17.61 22.00 13.20
C ALA A 560 16.49 22.42 12.23
N ALA A 561 16.79 22.57 10.93
CA ALA A 561 15.80 22.78 9.88
C ALA A 561 14.74 21.67 9.81
N ALA A 562 15.05 20.46 10.31
CA ALA A 562 14.13 19.32 10.32
C ALA A 562 13.26 19.21 11.60
N ARG A 563 13.33 20.16 12.55
CA ARG A 563 12.61 20.10 13.84
C ARG A 563 11.09 19.94 13.70
N GLY A 564 10.49 20.51 12.64
CA GLY A 564 9.05 20.43 12.35
C GLY A 564 8.67 19.30 11.39
N GLY A 565 9.61 18.42 11.04
CA GLY A 565 9.48 17.47 9.94
C GLY A 565 10.45 17.79 8.79
N TRP A 566 10.64 16.82 7.90
CA TRP A 566 11.61 16.90 6.81
C TRP A 566 11.03 17.49 5.51
N GLY A 567 9.76 17.93 5.50
CA GLY A 567 9.09 18.40 4.29
C GLY A 567 9.73 19.64 3.66
N HIS A 568 10.03 20.66 4.47
CA HIS A 568 10.69 21.89 3.98
C HIS A 568 12.16 21.67 3.60
N VAL A 569 12.84 20.75 4.28
CA VAL A 569 14.20 20.32 3.93
C VAL A 569 14.16 19.70 2.53
N MET A 570 13.19 18.81 2.27
CA MET A 570 13.01 18.20 0.96
C MET A 570 12.69 19.24 -0.13
N ASP A 571 11.79 20.19 0.12
CA ASP A 571 11.50 21.29 -0.82
C ASP A 571 12.79 22.04 -1.21
N THR A 572 13.63 22.35 -0.22
CA THR A 572 14.91 23.04 -0.45
C THR A 572 15.87 22.21 -1.29
N LEU A 573 15.94 20.89 -1.08
CA LEU A 573 16.75 19.98 -1.89
C LEU A 573 16.31 20.02 -3.36
N TYR A 574 15.01 19.92 -3.64
CA TYR A 574 14.48 20.01 -5.00
C TYR A 574 14.86 21.33 -5.67
N ASP A 575 14.59 22.45 -5.00
CA ASP A 575 14.83 23.79 -5.53
C ASP A 575 16.32 23.98 -5.84
N GLN A 576 17.19 23.61 -4.89
CA GLN A 576 18.63 23.78 -5.04
C GLN A 576 19.29 22.82 -6.06
N LEU A 577 18.75 21.62 -6.23
CA LEU A 577 19.19 20.68 -7.27
C LEU A 577 18.79 21.20 -8.65
N ALA A 578 17.56 21.72 -8.80
CA ALA A 578 17.09 22.31 -10.05
C ALA A 578 17.92 23.53 -10.44
N ASP A 579 18.25 24.40 -9.48
CA ASP A 579 19.12 25.56 -9.70
C ASP A 579 20.54 25.16 -10.13
N GLN A 580 21.09 24.07 -9.56
CA GLN A 580 22.40 23.57 -9.95
C GLN A 580 22.37 23.02 -11.39
N LEU A 581 21.37 22.23 -11.76
CA LEU A 581 21.21 21.74 -13.12
C LEU A 581 21.06 22.90 -14.12
N ALA A 582 20.25 23.92 -13.79
CA ALA A 582 20.10 25.11 -14.62
C ALA A 582 21.43 25.89 -14.77
N THR A 583 22.25 25.93 -13.74
CA THR A 583 23.59 26.55 -13.79
C THR A 583 24.53 25.76 -14.70
N VAL A 584 24.50 24.43 -14.62
CA VAL A 584 25.25 23.55 -15.53
C VAL A 584 24.81 23.76 -16.98
N VAL A 585 23.50 23.82 -17.24
CA VAL A 585 22.97 24.07 -18.59
C VAL A 585 23.48 25.40 -19.15
N ARG A 586 23.44 26.49 -18.35
CA ARG A 586 23.97 27.80 -18.78
C ARG A 586 25.44 27.74 -19.13
N LEU A 587 26.27 27.13 -18.28
CA LEU A 587 27.70 26.99 -18.55
C LEU A 587 27.96 26.23 -19.86
N LEU A 588 27.22 25.15 -20.12
CA LEU A 588 27.36 24.41 -21.37
C LEU A 588 26.90 25.23 -22.58
N ASP A 589 25.81 26.00 -22.47
CA ASP A 589 25.32 26.90 -23.53
C ASP A 589 26.35 28.02 -23.81
N ASP A 590 26.99 28.57 -22.78
CA ASP A 590 28.07 29.57 -22.91
C ASP A 590 29.27 28.97 -23.67
N CYS A 591 29.74 27.78 -23.28
CA CYS A 591 30.81 27.08 -23.99
C CYS A 591 30.48 26.77 -25.45
N LEU A 592 29.22 26.51 -25.78
CA LEU A 592 28.77 26.26 -27.16
C LEU A 592 28.71 27.54 -28.01
N SER A 593 28.57 28.71 -27.36
CA SER A 593 28.43 30.01 -28.00
C SER A 593 29.77 30.73 -28.21
N GLU A 594 30.80 30.38 -27.43
CA GLU A 594 32.13 31.01 -27.43
C GLU A 594 33.10 30.47 -28.51
N GLY A 595 32.60 29.76 -29.53
CA GLY A 595 33.45 29.19 -30.58
C GLY A 595 32.89 29.20 -31.99
#